data_AF-A0A3B8QXG6-F1
#
_entry.id   AF-A0A3B8QXG6-F1
#
_cell.length_a   1.000
_cell.length_b   1.000
_cell.length_c   1.000
_cell.angle_alpha   90.00
_cell.angle_beta   90.00
_cell.angle_gamma   90.00
#
_symmetry.space_group_name_H-M   'P 1'
#
loop_
_entity.id
_entity.type
_entity.pdbx_description
1 polymer ?
#
loop_
_entity_poly.entity_id
_entity_poly.type
_entity_poly.pdbx_seq_one_letter_code
_entity_poly.pdbx_strand_id
1 'polypeptide(L)'
;MGNLAPSPFALHPLVELQKAFCLFCFDSQLRIGVRKEIADILAGNRDADINMYRLADGKILMRRHLETLKVSRAPKQLTEDFLVDPNTLKYDEIAFTPATTPNTTLNYWVPPSIKPIAGDWSVIREFLLLLICNGDRKLYGYLVRFLAHMWQKPEEKPGIMIVLLGGQGTGKGTLFYLLQRIWSKTTLHISDVEHVTGGFNGAMERN
;
A
#
# COMPACT_ATOMS: atom_id res chain seq x y z
N MET A 1 41.31 -31.33 21.20
CA MET A 1 40.87 -30.07 20.54
C MET A 1 39.38 -30.22 20.28
N GLY A 2 38.55 -29.56 21.10
CA GLY A 2 37.10 -29.72 21.05
C GLY A 2 36.51 -28.99 19.84
N ASN A 3 35.81 -29.72 18.97
CA ASN A 3 34.93 -29.16 17.97
C ASN A 3 33.73 -28.51 18.70
N LEU A 4 33.79 -27.19 18.87
CA LEU A 4 32.64 -26.39 19.26
C LEU A 4 31.63 -26.46 18.11
N ALA A 5 30.48 -27.09 18.36
CA ALA A 5 29.33 -26.98 17.48
C ALA A 5 28.97 -25.48 17.31
N PRO A 6 28.62 -25.01 16.10
CA PRO A 6 28.21 -23.63 15.89
C PRO A 6 27.00 -23.32 16.77
N SER A 7 27.10 -22.24 17.55
CA SER A 7 26.02 -21.75 18.41
C SER A 7 24.75 -21.54 17.59
N PRO A 8 23.57 -22.04 18.02
CA PRO A 8 22.30 -21.88 17.30
C PRO A 8 21.79 -20.43 17.22
N PHE A 9 22.54 -19.46 17.77
CA PHE A 9 22.23 -18.02 17.76
C PHE A 9 23.18 -17.19 16.89
N ALA A 10 23.97 -17.81 15.99
CA ALA A 10 24.81 -17.07 15.07
C ALA A 10 23.92 -16.28 14.08
N LEU A 11 23.80 -14.96 14.31
CA LEU A 11 23.09 -14.03 13.44
C LEU A 11 23.62 -14.16 12.00
N HIS A 12 22.76 -14.57 11.06
CA HIS A 12 23.16 -14.75 9.66
C HIS A 12 23.01 -13.41 8.92
N PRO A 13 24.10 -12.69 8.60
CA PRO A 13 24.00 -11.26 8.26
C PRO A 13 23.26 -10.97 6.95
N LEU A 14 23.39 -11.89 5.99
CA LEU A 14 22.67 -11.82 4.73
C LEU A 14 21.14 -11.97 4.93
N VAL A 15 20.73 -12.84 5.87
CA VAL A 15 19.32 -13.06 6.19
C VAL A 15 18.74 -11.81 6.87
N GLU A 16 19.52 -11.16 7.74
CA GLU A 16 19.10 -9.88 8.35
C GLU A 16 18.95 -8.77 7.31
N LEU A 17 19.84 -8.69 6.31
CA LEU A 17 19.63 -7.80 5.17
C LEU A 17 18.36 -8.13 4.40
N GLN A 18 18.06 -9.42 4.14
CA GLN A 18 16.84 -9.86 3.45
C GLN A 18 15.55 -9.59 4.25
N LYS A 19 15.64 -9.50 5.57
CA LYS A 19 14.53 -9.05 6.43
C LYS A 19 14.32 -7.54 6.35
N ALA A 20 15.39 -6.76 6.21
CA ALA A 20 15.33 -5.30 6.23
C ALA A 20 15.11 -4.67 4.84
N PHE A 21 15.61 -5.30 3.78
CA PHE A 21 15.65 -4.76 2.42
C PHE A 21 15.05 -5.72 1.39
N CYS A 22 14.63 -5.17 0.26
CA CYS A 22 14.16 -5.91 -0.91
C CYS A 22 14.66 -5.24 -2.19
N LEU A 23 14.41 -5.87 -3.34
CA LEU A 23 14.70 -5.33 -4.66
C LEU A 23 13.40 -4.93 -5.35
N PHE A 24 13.47 -3.90 -6.19
CA PHE A 24 12.45 -3.56 -7.17
C PHE A 24 13.06 -3.69 -8.55
N CYS A 25 12.31 -4.28 -9.49
CA CYS A 25 12.72 -4.45 -10.88
C CYS A 25 11.56 -4.05 -11.79
N PHE A 26 11.11 -2.81 -11.65
CA PHE A 26 10.17 -2.19 -12.57
C PHE A 26 10.94 -1.55 -13.73
N ASP A 27 10.40 -1.61 -14.95
CA ASP A 27 10.97 -0.94 -16.14
C ASP A 27 12.46 -1.24 -16.41
N SER A 28 12.90 -2.48 -16.13
CA SER A 28 14.29 -2.94 -16.31
C SER A 28 15.34 -2.23 -15.45
N GLN A 29 14.95 -1.44 -14.45
CA GLN A 29 15.88 -0.82 -13.50
C GLN A 29 15.84 -1.50 -12.14
N LEU A 30 17.00 -1.98 -11.68
CA LEU A 30 17.13 -2.53 -10.34
C LEU A 30 17.26 -1.41 -9.30
N ARG A 31 16.37 -1.40 -8.31
CA ARG A 31 16.38 -0.49 -7.16
C ARG A 31 16.33 -1.27 -5.85
N ILE A 32 16.74 -0.63 -4.76
CA ILE A 32 16.69 -1.19 -3.41
C ILE A 32 15.54 -0.53 -2.64
N GLY A 33 14.73 -1.35 -1.97
CA GLY A 33 13.66 -0.93 -1.08
C GLY A 33 13.95 -1.28 0.37
N VAL A 34 13.35 -0.52 1.29
CA VAL A 34 13.35 -0.82 2.73
C VAL A 34 12.01 -1.46 3.09
N ARG A 35 12.03 -2.70 3.60
CA ARG A 35 10.80 -3.47 3.84
C ARG A 35 9.91 -2.87 4.92
N LYS A 36 10.51 -2.23 5.93
CA LYS A 36 9.76 -1.50 6.96
C LYS A 36 8.97 -0.33 6.37
N GLU A 37 9.56 0.43 5.45
CA GLU A 37 8.88 1.55 4.78
C GLU A 37 7.64 1.08 4.02
N ILE A 38 7.75 -0.04 3.31
CA ILE A 38 6.62 -0.66 2.59
C ILE A 38 5.53 -1.09 3.57
N ALA A 39 5.92 -1.77 4.65
CA ALA A 39 4.98 -2.20 5.68
C ALA A 39 4.25 -1.02 6.35
N ASP A 40 4.96 0.07 6.63
CA ASP A 40 4.39 1.28 7.22
C ASP A 40 3.40 1.95 6.26
N ILE A 41 3.66 1.96 4.95
CA ILE A 41 2.72 2.50 3.94
C ILE A 41 1.47 1.62 3.82
N LEU A 42 1.63 0.29 3.78
CA LEU A 42 0.49 -0.63 3.71
C LEU A 42 -0.36 -0.63 4.99
N ALA A 43 0.27 -0.40 6.15
CA ALA A 43 -0.44 -0.13 7.40
C ALA A 43 -1.04 1.30 7.44
N GLY A 44 -0.61 2.16 6.51
CA GLY A 44 -0.89 3.59 6.43
C GLY A 44 -0.47 4.36 7.67
N ASN A 45 0.66 3.96 8.25
CA ASN A 45 1.44 4.70 9.24
C ASN A 45 2.37 5.72 8.57
N ARG A 46 2.35 5.81 7.23
CA ARG A 46 3.19 6.70 6.43
C ARG A 46 2.41 7.18 5.20
N ASP A 47 2.43 8.50 4.99
CA ASP A 47 1.75 9.17 3.87
C ASP A 47 2.68 9.47 2.68
N ALA A 48 3.99 9.25 2.83
CA ALA A 48 4.97 9.44 1.77
C ALA A 48 5.14 8.18 0.92
N ASP A 49 5.50 8.36 -0.36
CA ASP A 49 5.74 7.27 -1.30
C ASP A 49 6.87 6.33 -0.87
N ILE A 50 6.84 5.10 -1.42
CA ILE A 50 7.90 4.11 -1.24
C ILE A 50 9.18 4.63 -1.89
N ASN A 51 10.26 4.69 -1.12
CA ASN A 51 11.56 5.03 -1.69
C ASN A 51 12.12 3.84 -2.47
N MET A 52 12.50 4.09 -3.73
CA MET A 52 13.18 3.14 -4.61
C MET A 52 14.62 3.62 -4.87
N TYR A 53 15.50 3.35 -3.90
CA TYR A 53 16.87 3.86 -3.91
C TYR A 53 17.67 3.28 -5.08
N ARG A 54 18.47 4.13 -5.74
CA ARG A 54 19.51 3.67 -6.68
C ARG A 54 20.47 2.74 -5.93
N LEU A 55 21.12 1.81 -6.65
CA LEU A 55 22.00 0.83 -6.02
C LEU A 55 23.10 1.45 -5.16
N ALA A 56 23.68 2.59 -5.57
CA ALA A 56 24.71 3.28 -4.80
C ALA A 56 24.21 3.68 -3.39
N ASP A 57 23.07 4.37 -3.34
CA ASP A 57 22.48 4.87 -2.08
C ASP A 57 21.93 3.73 -1.23
N GLY A 58 21.24 2.77 -1.85
CA GLY A 58 20.71 1.60 -1.16
C GLY A 58 21.82 0.75 -0.53
N LYS A 59 22.96 0.56 -1.22
CA LYS A 59 24.13 -0.13 -0.65
C LYS A 59 24.70 0.61 0.55
N ILE A 60 24.68 1.94 0.58
CA ILE A 60 25.10 2.72 1.76
C ILE A 60 24.15 2.42 2.94
N LEU A 61 22.84 2.43 2.72
CA LEU A 61 21.85 2.11 3.76
C LEU A 61 22.03 0.68 4.31
N MET A 62 22.26 -0.29 3.44
CA MET A 62 22.53 -1.67 3.84
C MET A 62 23.80 -1.80 4.68
N ARG A 63 24.90 -1.14 4.28
CA ARG A 63 26.14 -1.14 5.08
C ARG A 63 25.92 -0.51 6.44
N ARG A 64 25.22 0.63 6.51
CA ARG A 64 24.86 1.26 7.78
C ARG A 64 24.02 0.36 8.68
N HIS A 65 23.09 -0.42 8.10
CA HIS A 65 22.31 -1.41 8.84
C HIS A 65 23.18 -2.56 9.35
N LEU A 66 24.12 -3.06 8.56
CA LEU A 66 25.05 -4.11 9.00
C LEU A 66 25.94 -3.66 10.18
N GLU A 67 26.35 -2.40 10.21
CA GLU A 67 27.13 -1.85 11.34
C GLU A 67 26.36 -1.90 12.67
N THR A 68 25.03 -1.83 12.66
CA THR A 68 24.23 -1.92 13.89
C THR A 68 24.15 -3.35 14.43
N LEU A 69 24.38 -4.35 13.58
CA LEU A 69 24.26 -5.77 13.88
C LEU A 69 25.55 -6.39 14.45
N LYS A 70 26.65 -5.61 14.62
CA LYS A 70 27.96 -6.05 15.14
C LYS A 70 28.52 -7.30 14.44
N VAL A 71 28.46 -7.30 13.11
CA VAL A 71 28.77 -8.47 12.27
C VAL A 71 30.27 -8.59 11.99
N SER A 72 30.80 -9.82 11.94
CA SER A 72 32.24 -10.09 11.67
C SER A 72 32.66 -10.05 10.19
N ARG A 73 31.72 -10.04 9.22
CA ARG A 73 32.01 -10.13 7.78
C ARG A 73 32.01 -8.74 7.12
N ALA A 74 32.90 -8.55 6.15
CA ALA A 74 33.04 -7.29 5.42
C ALA A 74 31.71 -6.81 4.81
N PRO A 75 31.19 -5.63 5.20
CA PRO A 75 29.89 -5.13 4.75
C PRO A 75 29.75 -5.02 3.23
N LYS A 76 30.85 -4.74 2.52
CA LYS A 76 30.86 -4.63 1.05
C LYS A 76 30.47 -5.95 0.37
N GLN A 77 31.07 -7.07 0.77
CA GLN A 77 30.78 -8.37 0.14
C GLN A 77 29.32 -8.78 0.38
N LEU A 78 28.82 -8.61 1.61
CA LEU A 78 27.43 -8.91 1.96
C LEU A 78 26.43 -8.10 1.12
N THR A 79 26.73 -6.83 0.84
CA THR A 79 25.86 -6.02 -0.02
C THR A 79 25.85 -6.48 -1.48
N GLU A 80 26.95 -7.04 -1.99
CA GLU A 80 26.95 -7.62 -3.35
C GLU A 80 26.25 -8.98 -3.36
N ASP A 81 26.50 -9.82 -2.35
CA ASP A 81 25.85 -11.14 -2.21
C ASP A 81 24.31 -10.97 -2.19
N PHE A 82 23.79 -9.99 -1.45
CA PHE A 82 22.36 -9.68 -1.40
C PHE A 82 21.73 -9.40 -2.77
N LEU A 83 22.44 -8.73 -3.67
CA LEU A 83 21.90 -8.35 -4.99
C LEU A 83 21.72 -9.54 -5.92
N VAL A 84 22.50 -10.60 -5.73
CA VAL A 84 22.51 -11.78 -6.60
C VAL A 84 21.90 -13.02 -5.95
N ASP A 85 21.67 -12.99 -4.64
CA ASP A 85 21.06 -14.10 -3.91
C ASP A 85 19.60 -14.31 -4.32
N PRO A 86 19.22 -15.51 -4.80
CA PRO A 86 17.86 -15.78 -5.28
C PRO A 86 16.79 -15.76 -4.16
N ASN A 87 17.18 -15.81 -2.88
CA ASN A 87 16.26 -15.69 -1.76
C ASN A 87 15.96 -14.22 -1.40
N THR A 88 16.64 -13.26 -2.01
CA THR A 88 16.32 -11.85 -1.84
C THR A 88 14.99 -11.55 -2.53
N LEU A 89 14.01 -11.10 -1.73
CA LEU A 89 12.70 -10.71 -2.25
C LEU A 89 12.87 -9.60 -3.30
N LYS A 90 12.43 -9.88 -4.52
CA LYS A 90 12.39 -8.95 -5.64
C LYS A 90 10.95 -8.75 -6.06
N TYR A 91 10.49 -7.50 -6.00
CA TYR A 91 9.23 -7.11 -6.61
C TYR A 91 9.44 -6.80 -8.09
N ASP A 92 8.68 -7.44 -8.97
CA ASP A 92 8.72 -7.26 -10.42
C ASP A 92 7.42 -6.70 -11.00
N GLU A 93 6.33 -6.74 -10.23
CA GLU A 93 5.04 -6.16 -10.60
C GLU A 93 4.44 -5.27 -9.51
N ILE A 94 3.60 -4.33 -9.92
CA ILE A 94 2.76 -3.52 -9.05
C ILE A 94 1.30 -3.89 -9.31
N ALA A 95 0.52 -4.04 -8.25
CA ALA A 95 -0.91 -4.25 -8.36
C ALA A 95 -1.70 -3.36 -7.39
N PHE A 96 -2.98 -3.18 -7.70
CA PHE A 96 -3.98 -2.64 -6.77
C PHE A 96 -5.22 -3.51 -6.92
N THR A 97 -5.24 -4.64 -6.22
CA THR A 97 -6.31 -5.63 -6.35
C THR A 97 -6.61 -6.35 -5.03
N PRO A 98 -7.88 -6.62 -4.70
CA PRO A 98 -8.25 -7.49 -3.59
C PRO A 98 -7.91 -8.97 -3.83
N ALA A 99 -7.61 -9.35 -5.07
CA ALA A 99 -7.24 -10.72 -5.40
C ALA A 99 -5.86 -11.08 -4.81
N THR A 100 -5.66 -12.37 -4.55
CA THR A 100 -4.33 -12.88 -4.18
C THR A 100 -3.35 -12.63 -5.30
N THR A 101 -2.19 -12.07 -4.96
CA THR A 101 -1.08 -11.84 -5.88
C THR A 101 0.14 -12.69 -5.50
N PRO A 102 1.06 -12.97 -6.43
CA PRO A 102 2.37 -13.51 -6.10
C PRO A 102 3.09 -12.68 -5.04
N ASN A 103 3.97 -13.31 -4.25
CA ASN A 103 4.80 -12.59 -3.27
C ASN A 103 5.76 -11.58 -3.91
N THR A 104 6.04 -11.72 -5.21
CA THR A 104 6.85 -10.79 -6.01
C THR A 104 6.04 -9.63 -6.59
N THR A 105 4.74 -9.57 -6.33
CA THR A 105 3.90 -8.42 -6.70
C THR A 105 3.73 -7.51 -5.49
N LEU A 106 4.11 -6.24 -5.65
CA LEU A 106 3.81 -5.22 -4.66
C LEU A 106 2.36 -4.77 -4.83
N ASN A 107 1.46 -5.30 -4.00
CA ASN A 107 0.04 -4.97 -4.05
C ASN A 107 -0.30 -3.84 -3.06
N TYR A 108 -0.77 -2.71 -3.59
CA TYR A 108 -1.17 -1.52 -2.82
C TYR A 108 -2.60 -1.58 -2.29
N TRP A 109 -3.37 -2.61 -2.67
CA TRP A 109 -4.70 -2.76 -2.13
C TRP A 109 -4.65 -3.20 -0.66
N VAL A 110 -5.35 -2.44 0.18
CA VAL A 110 -5.52 -2.74 1.59
C VAL A 110 -7.02 -2.99 1.84
N PRO A 111 -7.38 -4.08 2.53
CA PRO A 111 -8.77 -4.36 2.86
C PRO A 111 -9.36 -3.25 3.73
N PRO A 112 -10.70 -3.13 3.80
CA PRO A 112 -11.34 -2.17 4.68
C PRO A 112 -10.83 -2.29 6.12
N SER A 113 -10.59 -1.15 6.77
CA SER A 113 -10.00 -1.12 8.12
C SER A 113 -10.99 -1.46 9.24
N ILE A 114 -12.28 -1.52 8.92
CA ILE A 114 -13.35 -1.76 9.89
C ILE A 114 -13.85 -3.21 9.80
N LYS A 115 -14.33 -3.76 10.91
CA LYS A 115 -15.06 -5.03 10.93
C LYS A 115 -16.55 -4.74 11.11
N PRO A 116 -17.44 -5.24 10.22
CA PRO A 116 -18.88 -5.05 10.38
C PRO A 116 -19.39 -5.63 11.69
N ILE A 117 -20.27 -4.90 12.35
CA ILE A 117 -20.98 -5.35 13.55
C ILE A 117 -22.48 -5.14 13.34
N ALA A 118 -23.30 -6.00 13.94
CA ALA A 118 -24.73 -5.76 13.97
C ALA A 118 -25.03 -4.55 14.85
N GLY A 119 -25.91 -3.66 14.40
CA GLY A 119 -26.26 -2.46 15.13
C GLY A 119 -27.26 -1.58 14.39
N ASP A 120 -27.77 -0.56 15.09
CA ASP A 120 -28.58 0.46 14.46
C ASP A 120 -27.71 1.39 13.61
N TRP A 121 -28.18 1.66 12.40
CA TRP A 121 -27.56 2.59 11.45
C TRP A 121 -28.60 3.54 10.87
N SER A 122 -29.72 3.74 11.56
CA SER A 122 -30.83 4.61 11.21
C SER A 122 -30.40 6.00 10.73
N VAL A 123 -29.44 6.60 11.42
CA VAL A 123 -28.88 7.92 11.06
C VAL A 123 -28.24 7.91 9.67
N ILE A 124 -27.41 6.91 9.36
CA ILE A 124 -26.78 6.78 8.04
C ILE A 124 -27.84 6.44 6.98
N ARG A 125 -28.79 5.57 7.32
CA ARG A 125 -29.91 5.20 6.44
C ARG A 125 -30.72 6.44 6.02
N GLU A 126 -31.09 7.27 6.97
CA GLU A 126 -31.85 8.51 6.74
C GLU A 126 -31.03 9.53 5.96
N PHE A 127 -29.75 9.69 6.28
CA PHE A 127 -28.82 10.53 5.51
C PHE A 127 -28.78 10.12 4.02
N LEU A 128 -28.61 8.82 3.73
CA LEU A 128 -28.58 8.32 2.36
C LEU A 128 -29.91 8.55 1.64
N LEU A 129 -31.04 8.25 2.28
CA LEU A 129 -32.35 8.39 1.65
C LEU A 129 -32.75 9.86 1.46
N LEU A 130 -32.72 10.64 2.54
CA LEU A 130 -33.30 11.99 2.56
C LEU A 130 -32.36 13.04 1.99
N LEU A 131 -31.05 12.93 2.23
CA LEU A 131 -30.09 13.95 1.79
C LEU A 131 -29.39 13.57 0.48
N ILE A 132 -28.88 12.34 0.35
CA ILE A 132 -28.18 11.95 -0.88
C ILE A 132 -29.15 11.65 -2.02
N CYS A 133 -30.23 10.92 -1.74
CA CYS A 133 -31.21 10.53 -2.76
C CYS A 133 -32.45 11.43 -2.82
N ASN A 134 -32.51 12.51 -2.02
CA ASN A 134 -33.62 13.47 -1.99
C ASN A 134 -35.00 12.79 -1.82
N GLY A 135 -35.08 11.74 -0.99
CA GLY A 135 -36.28 10.96 -0.75
C GLY A 135 -36.63 9.93 -1.84
N ASP A 136 -35.89 9.86 -2.96
CA ASP A 136 -36.13 8.90 -4.02
C ASP A 136 -35.71 7.48 -3.57
N ARG A 137 -36.71 6.63 -3.34
CA ARG A 137 -36.52 5.25 -2.88
C ARG A 137 -35.86 4.35 -3.93
N LYS A 138 -36.00 4.62 -5.23
CA LYS A 138 -35.35 3.83 -6.28
C LYS A 138 -33.87 4.14 -6.33
N LEU A 139 -33.50 5.43 -6.32
CA LEU A 139 -32.09 5.85 -6.26
C LEU A 139 -31.43 5.36 -4.97
N TYR A 140 -32.11 5.50 -3.84
CA TYR A 140 -31.64 4.98 -2.56
C TYR A 140 -31.38 3.47 -2.61
N GLY A 141 -32.33 2.69 -3.14
CA GLY A 141 -32.17 1.24 -3.28
C GLY A 141 -30.98 0.86 -4.18
N TYR A 142 -30.75 1.62 -5.25
CA TYR A 142 -29.58 1.43 -6.10
C TYR A 142 -28.27 1.77 -5.38
N LEU A 143 -28.20 2.94 -4.72
CA LEU A 143 -27.02 3.39 -3.99
C LEU A 143 -26.61 2.40 -2.90
N VAL A 144 -27.55 1.92 -2.10
CA VAL A 144 -27.25 0.93 -1.04
C VAL A 144 -26.71 -0.37 -1.63
N ARG A 145 -27.28 -0.86 -2.74
CA ARG A 145 -26.78 -2.06 -3.42
C ARG A 145 -25.40 -1.84 -4.03
N PHE A 146 -25.13 -0.65 -4.57
CA PHE A 146 -23.82 -0.27 -5.08
C PHE A 146 -22.77 -0.26 -3.97
N LEU A 147 -23.06 0.40 -2.83
CA LEU A 147 -22.17 0.42 -1.67
C LEU A 147 -21.95 -0.98 -1.08
N ALA A 148 -23.00 -1.82 -1.04
CA ALA A 148 -22.89 -3.20 -0.62
C ALA A 148 -22.02 -4.02 -1.57
N HIS A 149 -22.16 -3.83 -2.89
CA HIS A 149 -21.32 -4.50 -3.90
C HIS A 149 -19.85 -4.13 -3.74
N MET A 150 -19.53 -2.84 -3.56
CA MET A 150 -18.14 -2.39 -3.29
C MET A 150 -17.51 -3.09 -2.09
N TRP A 151 -18.30 -3.38 -1.05
CA TRP A 151 -17.83 -4.09 0.15
C TRP A 151 -17.73 -5.60 -0.06
N GLN A 152 -18.76 -6.20 -0.64
CA GLN A 152 -18.93 -7.65 -0.70
C GLN A 152 -18.15 -8.29 -1.86
N LYS A 153 -17.89 -7.54 -2.93
CA LYS A 153 -17.28 -8.02 -4.17
C LYS A 153 -16.24 -7.02 -4.70
N PRO A 154 -15.22 -6.66 -3.89
CA PRO A 154 -14.23 -5.65 -4.28
C PRO A 154 -13.44 -6.01 -5.55
N GLU A 155 -13.38 -7.30 -5.92
CA GLU A 155 -12.70 -7.81 -7.10
C GLU A 155 -13.49 -7.57 -8.40
N GLU A 156 -14.81 -7.34 -8.29
CA GLU A 156 -15.67 -7.07 -9.43
C GLU A 156 -15.73 -5.56 -9.67
N LYS A 157 -15.23 -5.10 -10.82
CA LYS A 157 -15.41 -3.70 -11.23
C LYS A 157 -16.87 -3.48 -11.65
N PRO A 158 -17.63 -2.56 -11.01
CA PRO A 158 -19.04 -2.36 -11.32
C PRO A 158 -19.31 -1.87 -12.75
N GLY A 159 -18.30 -1.32 -13.44
CA GLY A 159 -18.43 -0.76 -14.80
C GLY A 159 -19.29 0.51 -14.87
N ILE A 160 -19.71 1.03 -13.71
CA ILE A 160 -20.59 2.19 -13.57
C ILE A 160 -20.06 3.09 -12.44
N MET A 161 -20.38 4.39 -12.51
CA MET A 161 -19.94 5.39 -11.55
C MET A 161 -21.13 6.17 -11.00
N ILE A 162 -21.16 6.39 -9.68
CA ILE A 162 -22.15 7.26 -9.03
C ILE A 162 -21.71 8.71 -9.16
N VAL A 163 -22.58 9.56 -9.69
CA VAL A 163 -22.37 11.01 -9.77
C VAL A 163 -23.37 11.71 -8.86
N LEU A 164 -22.88 12.52 -7.92
CA LEU A 164 -23.73 13.31 -7.02
C LEU A 164 -23.78 14.76 -7.51
N LEU A 165 -24.96 15.19 -7.98
CA LEU A 165 -25.21 16.56 -8.43
C LEU A 165 -26.07 17.30 -7.41
N GLY A 166 -25.66 18.50 -7.01
CA GLY A 166 -26.40 19.35 -6.08
C GLY A 166 -25.57 20.50 -5.55
N GLY A 167 -26.19 21.46 -4.88
CA GLY A 167 -25.53 22.65 -4.31
C GLY A 167 -24.48 22.34 -3.23
N GLN A 168 -23.75 23.36 -2.78
CA GLN A 168 -22.86 23.22 -1.62
C GLN A 168 -23.68 22.84 -0.36
N GLY A 169 -23.11 22.03 0.52
CA GLY A 169 -23.76 21.65 1.78
C GLY A 169 -24.78 20.51 1.70
N THR A 170 -25.00 19.89 0.53
CA THR A 170 -25.97 18.79 0.35
C THR A 170 -25.47 17.41 0.81
N GLY A 171 -24.46 17.34 1.68
CA GLY A 171 -23.96 16.08 2.23
C GLY A 171 -23.03 15.24 1.33
N LYS A 172 -22.69 15.68 0.11
CA LYS A 172 -21.77 14.95 -0.78
C LYS A 172 -20.43 14.60 -0.11
N GLY A 173 -19.77 15.61 0.48
CA GLY A 173 -18.51 15.41 1.21
C GLY A 173 -18.65 14.48 2.40
N THR A 174 -19.80 14.51 3.09
CA THR A 174 -20.09 13.59 4.21
C THR A 174 -20.16 12.14 3.73
N LEU A 175 -20.76 11.87 2.57
CA LEU A 175 -20.75 10.52 2.00
C LEU A 175 -19.32 10.05 1.71
N PHE A 176 -18.51 10.89 1.06
CA PHE A 176 -17.10 10.57 0.79
C PHE A 176 -16.33 10.31 2.08
N TYR A 177 -16.55 11.10 3.13
CA TYR A 177 -15.93 10.90 4.43
C TYR A 177 -16.31 9.55 5.06
N LEU A 178 -17.59 9.17 4.97
CA LEU A 178 -18.04 7.85 5.44
C LEU A 178 -17.31 6.72 4.70
N LEU A 179 -17.22 6.80 3.36
CA LEU A 179 -16.49 5.81 2.56
C LEU A 179 -15.00 5.79 2.92
N GLN A 180 -14.37 6.94 3.10
CA GLN A 180 -12.97 7.03 3.54
C GLN A 180 -12.76 6.41 4.93
N ARG A 181 -13.74 6.47 5.84
CA ARG A 181 -13.62 5.78 7.14
C ARG A 181 -13.66 4.25 7.01
N ILE A 182 -14.35 3.73 6.00
CA ILE A 182 -14.42 2.30 5.68
C ILE A 182 -13.11 1.86 4.99
N TRP A 183 -12.69 2.59 3.95
CA TRP A 183 -11.53 2.32 3.11
C TRP A 183 -10.44 3.38 3.29
N SER A 184 -9.94 3.52 4.52
CA SER A 184 -9.02 4.61 4.89
C SER A 184 -7.71 4.65 4.12
N LYS A 185 -7.28 3.52 3.55
CA LYS A 185 -6.00 3.37 2.84
C LYS A 185 -6.15 3.23 1.33
N THR A 186 -7.36 3.00 0.83
CA THR A 186 -7.66 2.74 -0.58
C THR A 186 -8.64 3.74 -1.18
N THR A 187 -8.93 4.83 -0.45
CA THR A 187 -9.74 5.96 -0.92
C THR A 187 -8.85 7.16 -1.20
N LEU A 188 -8.98 7.74 -2.40
CA LEU A 188 -8.33 8.98 -2.78
C LEU A 188 -9.40 10.08 -2.94
N HIS A 189 -9.31 11.13 -2.12
CA HIS A 189 -10.18 12.30 -2.24
C HIS A 189 -9.43 13.44 -2.91
N ILE A 190 -9.78 13.73 -4.16
CA ILE A 190 -9.18 14.80 -4.95
C ILE A 190 -10.18 15.93 -5.10
N SER A 191 -9.80 17.13 -4.64
CA SER A 191 -10.56 18.36 -4.85
C SER A 191 -10.16 19.10 -6.13
N ASP A 192 -9.04 18.73 -6.75
CA ASP A 192 -8.48 19.40 -7.92
C ASP A 192 -7.96 18.40 -8.96
N VAL A 193 -8.53 18.44 -10.16
CA VAL A 193 -8.23 17.52 -11.27
C VAL A 193 -6.78 17.66 -11.76
N GLU A 194 -6.12 18.80 -11.51
CA GLU A 194 -4.71 19.00 -11.83
C GLU A 194 -3.79 18.04 -11.05
N HIS A 195 -4.20 17.57 -9.86
CA HIS A 195 -3.44 16.57 -9.09
C HIS A 195 -3.45 15.16 -9.73
N VAL A 196 -4.39 14.88 -10.64
CA VAL A 196 -4.47 13.58 -11.35
C VAL A 196 -3.72 13.62 -12.68
N THR A 197 -3.65 14.80 -13.31
CA THR A 197 -3.10 14.98 -14.65
C THR A 197 -1.67 15.52 -14.66
N GLY A 198 -1.22 16.18 -13.58
CA GLY A 198 0.08 16.88 -13.50
C GLY A 198 1.32 16.02 -13.20
N GLY A 199 1.21 14.69 -13.14
CA GLY A 199 2.24 13.85 -12.50
C GLY A 199 3.09 12.93 -13.38
N PHE A 200 2.89 12.88 -14.70
CA PHE A 200 3.63 11.90 -15.53
C PHE A 200 5.12 12.22 -15.74
N ASN A 201 5.60 13.43 -15.41
CA ASN A 201 7.00 13.84 -15.65
C ASN A 201 7.80 14.27 -14.40
N GLY A 202 7.23 14.27 -13.19
CA GLY A 202 7.90 14.84 -12.01
C GLY A 202 8.92 13.94 -11.30
N ALA A 203 8.80 12.62 -11.44
CA ALA A 203 9.64 11.64 -10.73
C ALA A 203 10.85 11.14 -11.54
N MET A 204 10.96 11.52 -12.83
CA MET A 204 12.09 11.16 -13.71
C MET A 204 13.11 12.29 -13.92
N GLU A 205 12.87 13.50 -13.45
CA GLU A 205 13.78 14.65 -13.59
C GLU A 205 14.17 15.31 -12.26
N ARG A 206 14.67 14.52 -11.32
CA ARG A 206 15.60 15.07 -10.32
C ARG A 206 16.93 14.35 -10.45
N ASN A 207 17.79 14.97 -11.26
CA ASN A 207 19.24 14.73 -11.29
C ASN A 207 19.85 14.97 -9.91
#